data_AF-A0A6L5EIC1-F1
#
_entry.id   AF-A0A6L5EIC1-F1
#
_cell.length_a   1.000
_cell.length_b   1.000
_cell.length_c   1.000
_cell.angle_alpha   90.00
_cell.angle_beta   90.00
_cell.angle_gamma   90.00
#
_symmetry.space_group_name_H-M   'P 1'
#
loop_
_entity.id
_entity.type
_entity.pdbx_description
1 polymer ?
#
loop_
_entity_poly.entity_id
_entity_poly.type
_entity_poly.pdbx_seq_one_letter_code
_entity_poly.pdbx_strand_id
1 'polypeptide(L)'
;GQKASTISNVVRKLEEHGALANTIVVVATASESAALQYLAPYAGCAMGEYFRDRGEDALIVYDDLSKQAVAYRQISLLLRRPPGREAFPGDVFYLHSRL
;
A
#
# COMPACT_ATOMS: atom_id res chain seq x y z
N GLY A 1 -5.42 -0.35 3.97
CA GLY A 1 -6.59 -0.30 4.85
C GLY A 1 -7.85 -0.92 4.24
N GLN A 2 -7.79 -2.12 3.67
CA GLN A 2 -9.00 -2.84 3.26
C GLN A 2 -9.57 -3.68 4.41
N LYS A 3 -10.83 -4.10 4.31
CA LYS A 3 -11.42 -5.06 5.25
C LYS A 3 -10.77 -6.44 5.04
N ALA A 4 -10.50 -7.16 6.13
CA ALA A 4 -9.92 -8.50 6.07
C ALA A 4 -10.76 -9.45 5.21
N SER A 5 -12.09 -9.38 5.29
CA SER A 5 -13.00 -10.20 4.47
C SER A 5 -12.88 -9.92 2.97
N THR A 6 -12.68 -8.67 2.57
CA THR A 6 -12.44 -8.32 1.16
C THR A 6 -11.14 -8.94 0.66
N ILE A 7 -10.07 -8.87 1.46
CA ILE A 7 -8.77 -9.45 1.14
C ILE A 7 -8.87 -10.98 1.02
N SER A 8 -9.52 -11.65 1.98
CA SER A 8 -9.71 -13.10 1.93
C SER A 8 -10.46 -13.55 0.67
N ASN A 9 -11.45 -12.78 0.23
CA ASN A 9 -12.16 -13.07 -1.02
C ASN A 9 -11.27 -12.91 -2.26
N VAL A 10 -10.34 -11.94 -2.28
CA VAL A 10 -9.37 -11.77 -3.37
C VAL A 10 -8.35 -12.92 -3.39
N VAL A 11 -7.77 -13.25 -2.23
CA VAL A 11 -6.82 -14.37 -2.09
C VAL A 11 -7.46 -15.68 -2.54
N ARG A 12 -8.69 -15.97 -2.09
CA ARG A 12 -9.42 -17.17 -2.52
C ARG A 12 -9.62 -17.20 -4.04
N LYS A 13 -9.99 -16.09 -4.66
CA LYS A 13 -10.13 -16.02 -6.13
C LYS A 13 -8.81 -16.27 -6.86
N LEU A 14 -7.71 -15.73 -6.36
CA LEU A 14 -6.38 -15.98 -6.92
C LEU A 14 -6.02 -17.46 -6.80
N GLU A 15 -6.35 -18.09 -5.68
CA GLU A 15 -6.16 -19.53 -5.45
C GLU A 15 -6.99 -20.38 -6.42
N GLU A 16 -8.29 -20.09 -6.53
CA GLU A 16 -9.23 -20.77 -7.44
C GLU A 16 -8.77 -20.75 -8.91
N HIS A 17 -8.07 -19.70 -9.33
CA HIS A 17 -7.55 -19.54 -10.70
C HIS A 17 -6.07 -19.94 -10.83
N GLY A 18 -5.44 -20.47 -9.78
CA GLY A 18 -4.02 -20.87 -9.79
C GLY A 18 -3.03 -19.69 -9.88
N ALA A 19 -3.48 -18.46 -9.68
CA ALA A 19 -2.70 -17.23 -9.79
C ALA A 19 -1.90 -16.89 -8.51
N LEU A 20 -2.07 -17.62 -7.40
CA LEU A 20 -1.23 -17.40 -6.22
C LEU A 20 0.23 -17.81 -6.42
N ALA A 21 0.50 -18.74 -7.34
CA ALA A 21 1.87 -19.22 -7.59
C ALA A 21 2.81 -18.12 -8.10
N ASN A 22 2.27 -17.08 -8.74
CA ASN A 22 3.01 -15.93 -9.29
C ASN A 22 2.57 -14.59 -8.68
N THR A 23 1.88 -14.60 -7.53
CA THR A 23 1.38 -13.38 -6.89
C THR A 23 1.84 -13.27 -5.45
N ILE A 24 2.43 -12.13 -5.10
CA ILE A 24 2.71 -11.76 -3.70
C ILE A 24 1.60 -10.82 -3.23
N VAL A 25 0.93 -11.15 -2.12
CA VAL A 25 -0.13 -10.32 -1.54
C VAL A 25 0.39 -9.63 -0.28
N VAL A 26 0.67 -8.33 -0.39
CA VAL A 26 1.05 -7.49 0.76
C VAL A 26 -0.20 -6.95 1.42
N VAL A 27 -0.38 -7.23 2.71
CA VAL A 27 -1.60 -6.91 3.44
C VAL A 27 -1.34 -5.85 4.51
N ALA A 28 -2.13 -4.77 4.45
CA ALA A 28 -2.30 -3.80 5.51
C ALA A 28 -3.80 -3.48 5.64
N THR A 29 -4.48 -4.19 6.54
CA THR A 29 -5.91 -4.08 6.82
C THR A 29 -6.29 -2.74 7.45
N ALA A 30 -7.58 -2.43 7.47
CA ALA A 30 -8.10 -1.22 8.11
C ALA A 30 -7.91 -1.19 9.64
N SER A 31 -7.77 -2.37 10.27
CA SER A 31 -7.56 -2.52 11.72
C SER A 31 -6.08 -2.41 12.14
N GLU A 32 -5.15 -2.46 11.20
CA GLU A 32 -3.73 -2.33 11.48
C GLU A 32 -3.27 -0.87 11.58
N SER A 33 -2.11 -0.67 12.21
CA SER A 33 -1.57 0.67 12.45
C SER A 33 -1.44 1.51 11.18
N ALA A 34 -1.63 2.82 11.30
CA ALA A 34 -1.44 3.75 10.19
C ALA A 34 -0.01 3.68 9.63
N ALA A 35 1.00 3.41 10.46
CA ALA A 35 2.39 3.22 10.04
C ALA A 35 2.54 2.03 9.08
N LEU A 36 1.89 0.90 9.38
CA LEU A 36 1.92 -0.29 8.52
C LEU A 36 1.18 -0.03 7.20
N GLN A 37 0.03 0.65 7.25
CA GLN A 37 -0.70 1.04 6.04
C GLN A 37 0.08 2.03 5.16
N TYR A 38 0.85 2.94 5.76
CA TYR A 38 1.73 3.87 5.06
C TYR A 38 2.90 3.14 4.38
N LEU A 39 3.49 2.13 5.03
CA LEU A 39 4.67 1.40 4.53
C LEU A 39 4.34 0.31 3.50
N ALA A 40 3.14 -0.29 3.57
CA ALA A 40 2.81 -1.45 2.75
C ALA A 40 3.02 -1.27 1.23
N PRO A 41 2.67 -0.12 0.61
CA PRO A 41 2.96 0.10 -0.80
C PRO A 41 4.45 0.09 -1.13
N TYR A 42 5.30 0.66 -0.27
CA TYR A 42 6.76 0.63 -0.47
C TYR A 42 7.32 -0.79 -0.34
N ALA A 43 6.81 -1.58 0.60
CA ALA A 43 7.19 -2.98 0.74
C ALA A 43 6.81 -3.79 -0.51
N GLY A 44 5.60 -3.58 -1.04
CA GLY A 44 5.19 -4.21 -2.30
C GLY A 44 6.04 -3.77 -3.49
N CYS A 45 6.36 -2.49 -3.59
CA CYS A 45 7.24 -1.96 -4.64
C CYS A 45 8.61 -2.62 -4.59
N ALA A 46 9.25 -2.66 -3.42
CA ALA A 46 10.55 -3.31 -3.22
C ALA A 46 10.55 -4.81 -3.57
N MET A 47 9.45 -5.53 -3.29
CA MET A 47 9.29 -6.93 -3.71
C MET A 47 9.20 -7.05 -5.23
N GLY A 48 8.55 -6.10 -5.92
CA GLY A 48 8.52 -6.04 -7.38
C GLY A 48 9.88 -5.68 -7.99
N GLU A 49 10.62 -4.76 -7.37
CA GLU A 49 11.96 -4.36 -7.81
C GLU A 49 12.94 -5.53 -7.84
N TYR A 50 12.79 -6.52 -6.94
CA TYR A 50 13.59 -7.75 -6.98
C TYR A 50 13.57 -8.45 -8.35
N PHE A 51 12.40 -8.52 -8.99
CA PHE A 51 12.20 -9.14 -10.30
C PHE A 51 12.67 -8.21 -11.42
N ARG A 52 12.29 -6.92 -11.34
CA ARG A 52 12.73 -5.88 -12.29
C ARG A 52 14.26 -5.87 -12.43
N ASP A 53 14.97 -5.85 -11.31
CA ASP A 53 16.43 -5.73 -11.27
C ASP A 53 17.15 -7.01 -11.74
N ARG A 54 16.41 -8.10 -11.93
CA ARG A 54 16.87 -9.35 -12.55
C ARG A 54 16.52 -9.48 -14.04
N GLY A 55 15.89 -8.46 -14.61
CA GLY A 55 15.43 -8.46 -15.99
C GLY A 55 14.14 -9.24 -16.21
N GLU A 56 13.37 -9.48 -15.14
CA GLU A 56 12.02 -10.06 -15.21
C GLU A 56 10.94 -8.97 -15.21
N ASP A 57 9.75 -9.32 -15.71
CA ASP A 57 8.59 -8.45 -15.67
C ASP A 57 7.82 -8.61 -14.36
N ALA A 58 7.40 -7.48 -13.76
CA ALA A 58 6.58 -7.47 -12.56
C ALA A 58 5.38 -6.54 -12.72
N LEU A 59 4.22 -6.98 -12.23
CA LEU A 59 3.02 -6.16 -12.10
C LEU A 59 2.79 -5.82 -10.63
N ILE A 60 2.53 -4.54 -10.35
CA ILE A 60 2.14 -4.08 -9.01
C ILE A 60 0.78 -3.38 -9.04
N VAL A 61 -0.03 -3.64 -8.03
CA VAL A 61 -1.36 -3.03 -7.85
C VAL A 61 -1.47 -2.47 -6.43
N TYR A 62 -1.90 -1.21 -6.32
CA TYR A 62 -2.14 -0.55 -5.04
C TYR A 62 -3.65 -0.33 -4.81
N ASP A 63 -4.23 -1.00 -3.81
CA ASP A 63 -5.66 -0.89 -3.46
C ASP A 63 -5.86 -0.43 -1.99
N ASP A 64 -5.95 0.86 -1.71
CA ASP A 64 -5.85 2.00 -2.62
C ASP A 64 -4.92 3.09 -2.04
N LEU A 65 -4.33 3.91 -2.92
CA LEU A 65 -3.40 4.98 -2.51
C LEU A 65 -4.11 6.12 -1.77
N SER A 66 -5.42 6.30 -1.97
CA SER A 66 -6.21 7.27 -1.21
C SER A 66 -6.21 6.94 0.29
N LYS A 67 -6.34 5.66 0.67
CA LYS A 67 -6.22 5.19 2.05
C LYS A 67 -4.80 5.29 2.58
N GLN A 68 -3.77 5.10 1.75
CA GLN A 68 -2.38 5.35 2.14
C GLN A 68 -2.16 6.82 2.51
N ALA A 69 -2.67 7.76 1.71
CA ALA A 69 -2.60 9.19 2.00
C ALA A 69 -3.30 9.55 3.32
N VAL A 70 -4.46 8.95 3.61
CA VAL A 70 -5.16 9.14 4.89
C VAL A 70 -4.33 8.63 6.07
N ALA A 71 -3.68 7.46 5.93
CA ALA A 71 -2.77 6.95 6.96
C ALA A 71 -1.57 7.88 7.17
N TYR A 72 -0.96 8.39 6.09
CA TYR A 72 0.13 9.36 6.18
C TYR A 72 -0.29 10.69 6.82
N ARG A 73 -1.51 11.15 6.53
CA ARG A 73 -2.12 12.30 7.19
C ARG A 73 -2.25 12.08 8.69
N GLN A 74 -2.76 10.93 9.12
CA GLN A 74 -2.90 10.60 10.54
C GLN A 74 -1.55 10.66 11.26
N ILE A 75 -0.52 10.03 10.69
CA ILE A 75 0.85 10.05 11.24
C ILE A 75 1.34 11.49 11.36
N SER A 76 1.20 12.28 10.30
CA SER A 76 1.69 13.66 10.24
C SER A 76 1.01 14.58 11.26
N LEU A 77 -0.31 14.45 11.44
CA LEU A 77 -1.08 15.24 12.40
C LEU A 77 -0.72 14.86 13.85
N LEU A 78 -0.53 13.57 14.15
CA LEU A 78 -0.09 13.11 15.47
C LEU A 78 1.31 13.65 15.83
N LEU A 79 2.17 13.79 14.83
CA LEU A 79 3.50 14.40 14.95
C LEU A 79 3.47 15.95 14.89
N ARG A 80 2.28 16.57 14.86
CA ARG A 80 2.08 18.02 14.77
C ARG A 80 2.79 18.67 13.59
N ARG A 81 2.93 17.95 12.46
CA ARG A 81 3.40 18.56 11.21
C ARG A 81 2.36 19.55 10.68
N PRO A 82 2.76 20.70 10.11
CA PRO A 82 1.84 21.68 9.57
C PRO A 82 0.92 21.07 8.49
N PRO A 83 -0.41 21.15 8.63
CA PRO A 83 -1.35 20.69 7.61
C PRO A 83 -1.53 21.74 6.50
N GLY A 84 -1.78 21.26 5.28
CA GLY A 84 -2.15 22.06 4.12
C GLY A 84 -3.59 21.79 3.67
N ARG A 85 -3.81 21.73 2.36
CA ARG A 85 -5.13 21.46 1.76
C ARG A 85 -5.71 20.14 2.28
N GLU A 86 -6.99 20.15 2.66
CA GLU A 86 -7.72 18.96 3.17
C GLU A 86 -7.02 18.24 4.34
N ALA A 87 -6.26 19.02 5.13
CA ALA A 87 -5.46 18.60 6.27
C ALA A 87 -4.31 17.62 5.95
N PHE A 88 -3.97 17.40 4.68
CA PHE A 88 -2.79 16.61 4.31
C PHE A 88 -1.50 17.40 4.57
N PRO A 89 -0.39 16.73 4.93
CA PRO A 89 0.91 17.39 5.04
C PRO A 89 1.39 17.87 3.67
N GLY A 90 2.25 18.90 3.62
CA GLY A 90 2.74 19.49 2.38
C GLY A 90 3.50 18.53 1.46
N ASP A 91 4.02 17.44 1.99
CA ASP A 91 4.78 16.41 1.28
C ASP A 91 3.93 15.18 0.88
N VAL A 92 2.59 15.27 0.93
CA VAL A 92 1.69 14.19 0.45
C VAL A 92 1.86 13.90 -1.05
N PHE A 93 2.29 14.87 -1.86
CA PHE A 93 2.65 14.62 -3.26
C PHE A 93 3.90 13.75 -3.36
N TYR A 94 4.93 14.08 -2.56
CA TYR A 94 6.19 13.33 -2.52
C TYR A 94 6.01 11.91 -1.99
N LEU A 95 4.96 11.65 -1.20
CA LEU A 95 4.57 10.30 -0.79
C LEU A 95 4.35 9.39 -2.01
N HIS A 96 3.49 9.82 -2.95
CA HIS A 96 3.13 8.99 -4.10
C HIS A 96 4.06 9.16 -5.30
N SER A 97 4.75 10.30 -5.45
CA SER A 97 5.67 10.49 -6.59
C SER A 97 6.94 9.65 -6.50
N ARG A 98 7.34 9.26 -5.28
CA ARG A 98 8.54 8.43 -5.02
C ARG A 98 8.23 6.94 -4.92
N LEU A 99 6.94 6.60 -4.85
CA LEU A 99 6.46 5.22 -4.83
C LEU A 99 6.46 4.67 -6.26
#